data_AF-A0A965AAQ5-F1
#
_entry.id   AF-A0A965AAQ5-F1
#
_cell.length_a   1.000
_cell.length_b   1.000
_cell.length_c   1.000
_cell.angle_alpha   90.00
_cell.angle_beta   90.00
_cell.angle_gamma   90.00
#
_symmetry.space_group_name_H-M   'P 1'
#
loop_
_entity.id
_entity.type
_entity.pdbx_description
1 polymer ?
#
loop_
_entity_poly.entity_id
_entity_poly.type
_entity_poly.pdbx_seq_one_letter_code
_entity_poly.pdbx_strand_id
1 'polypeptide(L)' 'VICWRTPAGAQYFEGIVKGEIIETRRGNAGFGYDAVFVPDGFNKTFAEMSMDEKNQLSHRGIAVKKLTAFLKESLI' A
#
# COMPACT_ATOMS: atom_id res chain seq x y z
N VAL A 1 4.58 6.62 2.94
CA VAL A 1 4.90 6.71 4.38
C VAL A 1 3.75 7.40 5.11
N ILE A 2 3.38 6.93 6.30
CA ILE A 2 2.40 7.58 7.20
C ILE A 2 3.16 8.12 8.41
N CYS A 3 2.78 9.30 8.91
CA CYS A 3 3.33 9.90 10.13
C CYS A 3 2.24 10.00 11.20
N TRP A 4 2.49 9.45 12.37
CA TRP A 4 1.69 9.63 13.58
C TRP A 4 2.40 10.62 14.50
N ARG A 5 1.74 11.73 14.84
CA ARG A 5 2.33 12.80 15.66
C ARG A 5 1.54 12.99 16.94
N THR A 6 2.25 12.99 18.06
CA THR A 6 1.73 13.36 19.39
C THR A 6 2.64 14.42 20.02
N PRO A 7 2.28 14.99 21.18
CA PRO A 7 3.20 15.86 21.93
C PRO A 7 4.52 15.17 22.30
N ALA A 8 4.52 13.85 22.46
CA ALA A 8 5.72 13.07 22.81
C ALA A 8 6.67 12.87 21.62
N GLY A 9 6.21 13.03 20.37
CA GLY A 9 7.06 12.87 19.20
C GLY A 9 6.32 12.45 17.93
N ALA A 10 7.10 12.15 16.89
CA ALA A 10 6.61 11.62 15.62
C ALA A 10 7.08 10.18 15.44
N GLN A 11 6.21 9.34 14.88
CA GLN A 11 6.54 7.99 14.43
C GLN A 11 6.12 7.81 12.98
N TYR A 12 6.92 7.06 12.23
CA TYR A 12 6.73 6.88 10.80
C TYR A 12 6.49 5.41 10.46
N PHE A 13 5.49 5.17 9.63
CA PHE A 13 5.09 3.84 9.17
C PHE A 13 5.22 3.76 7.66
N GLU A 14 6.18 2.97 7.20
CA GLU A 14 6.42 2.76 5.79
C GLU A 14 5.82 1.44 5.31
N GLY A 15 5.16 1.49 4.15
CA GLY A 15 4.83 0.31 3.36
C GLY A 15 5.52 0.44 2.02
N ILE A 16 6.12 -0.65 1.58
CA ILE A 16 6.81 -0.79 0.29
C ILE A 16 6.21 -2.00 -0.40
N VAL A 17 5.98 -1.88 -1.70
CA VAL A 17 5.64 -3.00 -2.57
C VAL A 17 6.64 -2.97 -3.71
N LYS A 18 7.36 -4.08 -3.89
CA LYS A 18 8.24 -4.30 -5.03
C LYS A 18 7.43 -4.88 -6.19
N GLY A 19 7.92 -4.65 -7.39
CA GLY A 19 7.22 -4.98 -8.62
C GLY A 19 7.96 -4.48 -9.83
N GLU A 20 7.34 -4.70 -10.98
CA GLU A 20 7.84 -4.28 -12.28
C GLU A 20 6.91 -3.28 -12.96
N ILE A 21 7.47 -2.52 -13.89
CA ILE A 21 6.71 -1.63 -14.77
C ILE A 21 6.57 -2.32 -16.12
N ILE A 22 5.33 -2.55 -16.54
CA ILE A 22 5.02 -3.13 -17.85
C ILE A 22 4.87 -2.03 -18.91
N GLU A 23 5.17 -2.36 -20.17
CA GLU A 23 5.17 -1.40 -21.28
C GLU A 23 3.75 -1.01 -21.73
N THR A 24 2.78 -1.90 -21.54
CA THR A 24 1.39 -1.70 -21.98
C THR A 24 0.47 -1.56 -20.77
N ARG A 25 -0.34 -0.51 -20.75
CA ARG A 25 -1.35 -0.30 -19.70
C ARG A 25 -2.37 -1.43 -19.67
N ARG A 26 -2.68 -1.96 -18.48
CA ARG A 26 -3.76 -2.92 -18.24
C ARG A 26 -4.61 -2.50 -17.04
N GLY A 27 -5.92 -2.77 -17.12
CA GLY A 27 -6.89 -2.45 -16.07
C GLY A 27 -7.46 -1.03 -16.16
N ASN A 28 -8.64 -0.84 -15.56
CA ASN A 28 -9.42 0.40 -15.62
C ASN A 28 -9.71 1.00 -14.24
N ALA A 29 -9.27 0.35 -13.16
CA ALA A 29 -9.47 0.81 -11.79
C ALA A 29 -8.25 1.58 -11.26
N GLY A 30 -8.40 2.24 -10.12
CA GLY A 30 -7.29 2.95 -9.48
C GLY A 30 -6.95 4.28 -10.15
N PHE A 31 -5.69 4.70 -10.06
CA PHE A 31 -5.19 6.00 -10.50
C PHE A 31 -3.68 5.97 -10.78
N GLY A 32 -3.20 6.95 -11.55
CA GLY A 32 -1.77 7.13 -11.80
C GLY A 32 -1.11 5.90 -12.44
N TYR A 33 -0.05 5.39 -11.81
CA TYR A 33 0.77 4.27 -12.31
C TYR A 33 0.14 2.89 -12.09
N ASP A 34 -1.05 2.81 -11.48
CA ASP A 34 -1.68 1.53 -11.17
C ASP A 34 -1.85 0.64 -12.41
N ALA A 35 -2.06 1.23 -13.60
CA ALA A 35 -2.25 0.50 -14.85
C ALA A 35 -0.96 -0.06 -15.46
N VAL A 36 0.21 0.28 -14.92
CA VAL A 36 1.51 -0.19 -15.43
C VAL A 36 2.37 -0.87 -14.36
N PHE A 37 1.95 -0.85 -13.10
CA PHE A 37 2.70 -1.47 -12.01
C PHE A 37 2.15 -2.86 -11.69
N VAL A 38 2.99 -3.88 -11.82
CA VAL A 38 2.69 -5.27 -11.44
C VAL A 38 3.49 -5.60 -10.17
N PRO A 39 2.83 -5.86 -9.02
CA PRO A 39 3.53 -6.23 -7.80
C PRO A 39 4.13 -7.63 -7.87
N ASP A 40 5.27 -7.84 -7.20
CA ASP A 40 5.96 -9.13 -7.16
C ASP A 40 5.01 -10.26 -6.71
N GLY A 41 5.03 -11.38 -7.45
CA GLY A 41 4.18 -12.53 -7.17
C GLY A 41 2.75 -12.45 -7.73
N PHE A 42 2.43 -11.40 -8.49
CA PHE A 42 1.15 -11.25 -9.19
C PHE A 42 1.37 -11.09 -10.69
N ASN A 43 0.35 -11.47 -11.47
CA ASN A 43 0.31 -11.24 -12.93
C ASN A 43 -0.63 -10.09 -13.32
N LYS A 44 -1.27 -9.45 -12.33
CA LYS A 44 -2.23 -8.36 -12.51
C LYS A 44 -1.58 -7.03 -12.14
N THR A 45 -1.87 -5.97 -12.90
CA THR A 45 -1.53 -4.61 -12.47
C THR A 45 -2.40 -4.20 -11.28
N PHE A 46 -2.02 -3.14 -10.56
CA PHE A 46 -2.90 -2.59 -9.52
C PHE A 46 -4.26 -2.10 -10.06
N ALA A 47 -4.35 -1.71 -11.34
CA ALA A 47 -5.60 -1.30 -11.97
C ALA A 47 -6.51 -2.48 -12.38
N GLU A 48 -5.97 -3.70 -12.40
CA GLU A 48 -6.70 -4.95 -12.63
C GLU A 48 -7.15 -5.63 -11.32
N MET A 49 -6.66 -5.16 -10.17
CA MET A 49 -7.04 -5.68 -8.86
C MET A 49 -8.34 -5.02 -8.36
N SER A 50 -9.14 -5.81 -7.63
CA SER A 50 -10.24 -5.27 -6.84
C SER A 50 -9.71 -4.34 -5.74
N MET A 51 -10.58 -3.46 -5.23
CA MET A 51 -10.22 -2.56 -4.14
C MET A 51 -9.74 -3.33 -2.90
N ASP A 52 -10.36 -4.47 -2.59
CA ASP A 52 -9.99 -5.28 -1.42
C ASP A 52 -8.63 -5.96 -1.58
N GLU A 53 -8.36 -6.60 -2.72
CA GLU A 53 -7.03 -7.17 -3.03
C GLU A 53 -5.95 -6.09 -2.92
N LYS A 54 -6.20 -4.92 -3.51
CA LYS A 54 -5.27 -3.79 -3.48
C LYS A 54 -5.09 -3.23 -2.07
N ASN A 55 -6.14 -3.15 -1.26
CA ASN A 55 -6.04 -2.65 0.11
C ASN A 55 -5.23 -3.59 1.00
N GLN A 56 -5.25 -4.90 0.73
CA GLN A 56 -4.44 -5.86 1.47
C GLN A 56 -2.95 -5.80 1.11
N LEU A 57 -2.64 -5.50 -0.15
CA LEU A 57 -1.28 -5.58 -0.71
C LEU A 57 -0.56 -4.22 -0.82
N SER A 58 -1.28 -3.13 -1.09
CA SER A 58 -0.67 -1.85 -1.47
C SER A 58 0.25 -1.28 -0.40
N HIS A 59 1.21 -0.46 -0.83
CA HIS A 59 2.13 0.27 0.05
C HIS A 59 1.38 1.08 1.13
N ARG A 60 0.22 1.67 0.78
CA ARG A 60 -0.66 2.33 1.75
C ARG A 60 -1.27 1.34 2.74
N GLY A 61 -1.83 0.23 2.24
CA GLY A 61 -2.39 -0.83 3.08
C GLY A 61 -1.40 -1.37 4.10
N ILE A 62 -0.16 -1.64 3.68
CA ILE A 62 0.93 -2.09 4.57
C ILE A 62 1.26 -1.02 5.62
N ALA A 63 1.39 0.25 5.23
CA ALA A 63 1.67 1.34 6.17
C ALA A 63 0.55 1.49 7.22
N VAL A 64 -0.72 1.40 6.79
CA VAL A 64 -1.88 1.45 7.69
C VAL A 64 -1.88 0.26 8.63
N LYS A 65 -1.63 -0.96 8.15
CA LYS A 65 -1.54 -2.16 9.00
C LYS A 65 -0.51 -2.00 10.10
N LYS A 66 0.69 -1.47 9.77
CA LYS A 66 1.74 -1.19 10.77
C LYS A 66 1.30 -0.15 11.79
N LEU A 67 0.67 0.94 11.36
CA LEU A 67 0.10 1.95 12.27
C LEU A 67 -0.97 1.32 13.19
N THR A 68 -1.90 0.55 12.63
CA THR A 68 -2.97 -0.08 13.41
C THR A 68 -2.42 -1.07 14.44
N ALA A 69 -1.38 -1.84 14.09
CA ALA A 69 -0.70 -2.71 15.05
C ALA A 69 -0.09 -1.90 16.20
N PHE A 70 0.67 -0.85 15.88
CA PHE A 70 1.26 0.05 16.88
C PHE A 70 0.22 0.67 17.83
N LEU A 71 -0.90 1.16 17.28
CA LEU A 71 -1.97 1.76 18.09
C LEU A 71 -2.65 0.73 19.01
N LYS A 72 -2.84 -0.51 18.54
CA LYS A 72 -3.42 -1.58 19.37
C LYS A 72 -2.52 -1.95 20.54
N GLU A 73 -1.20 -2.01 20.31
CA GLU A 73 -0.22 -2.30 21.37
C GLU A 73 -0.11 -1.14 22.37
N SER A 74 -0.30 0.11 21.93
CA SER A 74 -0.18 1.30 22.78
C SER A 74 -1.43 1.64 23.59
N LEU A 75 -2.57 0.99 23.33
CA LEU A 75 -3.84 1.19 24.03
C LEU A 75 -4.10 0.15 25.14
N ILE A 76 -3.17 -0.78 25.36
CA ILE A 76 -3.21 -1.80 26.42
C ILE A 76 -2.28 -1.37 27.56
#